data_AF-A0A354A166-F1
#
_entry.id   AF-A0A354A166-F1
#
_cell.length_a   1.000
_cell.length_b   1.000
_cell.length_c   1.000
_cell.angle_alpha   90.00
_cell.angle_beta   90.00
_cell.angle_gamma   90.00
#
_symmetry.space_group_name_H-M   'P 1'
#
loop_
_entity.id
_entity.type
_entity.pdbx_description
1 polymer ?
#
loop_
_entity_poly.entity_id
_entity_poly.type
_entity_poly.pdbx_seq_one_letter_code
_entity_poly.pdbx_strand_id
1 'polypeptide(L)'
;MTGRLSVIGIGPGDPELLTLKAVRVIKESPVLCVPKGREEGSSLALSIVQKAVTLEGKEIIEAHFPMRKTRGSQEQPGGTQESEKDELDTKWNE
;
A
#
# COMPACT_ATOMS: atom_id res chain seq x y z
N MET A 1 -9.35 -1.72 24.44
CA MET A 1 -8.24 -2.57 23.98
C MET A 1 -7.52 -1.85 22.85
N THR A 2 -6.19 -1.89 22.83
CA THR A 2 -5.36 -1.24 21.80
C THR A 2 -5.12 -2.21 20.66
N GLY A 3 -5.35 -1.78 19.41
CA GLY A 3 -5.02 -2.58 18.22
C GLY A 3 -3.51 -2.67 17.99
N ARG A 4 -3.07 -3.67 17.22
CA ARG A 4 -1.68 -3.81 16.79
C ARG A 4 -1.58 -3.73 15.27
N LEU A 5 -0.80 -2.77 14.77
CA LEU A 5 -0.44 -2.69 13.35
C LEU A 5 0.82 -3.52 13.09
N SER A 6 0.77 -4.39 12.08
CA SER A 6 1.94 -5.15 11.61
C SER A 6 2.17 -4.86 10.13
N VAL A 7 3.38 -4.39 9.78
CA VAL A 7 3.78 -4.17 8.38
C VAL A 7 4.46 -5.44 7.88
N ILE A 8 3.89 -6.05 6.85
CA ILE A 8 4.30 -7.38 6.36
C ILE A 8 4.71 -7.28 4.89
N GLY A 9 5.94 -7.70 4.59
CA GLY A 9 6.38 -7.90 3.21
C GLY A 9 5.73 -9.15 2.62
N ILE A 10 5.13 -9.01 1.43
CA ILE A 10 4.41 -10.09 0.72
C ILE A 10 5.24 -10.77 -0.38
N GLY A 11 6.50 -10.34 -0.55
CA GLY A 11 7.38 -10.80 -1.63
C GLY A 11 7.20 -10.00 -2.92
N PRO A 12 7.94 -10.36 -3.99
CA PRO A 12 7.98 -9.60 -5.24
C PRO A 12 6.84 -9.93 -6.22
N GLY A 13 6.05 -10.98 -5.97
CA GLY A 13 4.95 -11.36 -6.86
C GLY A 13 4.52 -12.82 -6.75
N ASP A 14 5.49 -13.73 -6.65
CA ASP A 14 5.22 -15.15 -6.52
C ASP A 14 4.72 -15.48 -5.09
N PRO A 15 3.52 -16.09 -4.94
CA PRO A 15 2.99 -16.49 -3.63
C PRO A 15 3.89 -17.44 -2.84
N GLU A 16 4.73 -18.25 -3.51
CA GLU A 16 5.66 -19.16 -2.83
C GLU A 16 6.80 -18.42 -2.11
N LEU A 17 7.02 -17.15 -2.45
CA LEU A 17 8.02 -16.29 -1.79
C LEU A 17 7.50 -15.61 -0.53
N LEU A 18 6.26 -15.89 -0.11
CA LEU A 18 5.77 -15.49 1.20
C LEU A 18 6.54 -16.22 2.31
N THR A 19 7.08 -15.47 3.26
CA THR A 19 7.69 -16.10 4.44
C THR A 19 6.63 -16.79 5.30
N LEU A 20 7.01 -17.87 5.99
CA LEU A 20 6.12 -18.55 6.93
C LEU A 20 5.57 -17.61 8.02
N LYS A 21 6.37 -16.60 8.43
CA LYS A 21 5.94 -15.58 9.39
C LYS A 21 4.85 -14.67 8.81
N ALA A 22 4.99 -14.25 7.54
CA ALA A 22 3.97 -13.46 6.85
C ALA A 22 2.64 -14.23 6.79
N VAL A 23 2.69 -15.49 6.36
CA VAL A 23 1.51 -16.38 6.29
C VAL A 23 0.83 -16.50 7.66
N ARG A 24 1.60 -16.75 8.73
CA ARG A 24 1.04 -16.85 10.08
C ARG A 24 0.35 -15.56 10.52
N VAL A 25 1.01 -14.41 10.37
CA VAL A 25 0.44 -13.12 10.77
C VAL A 25 -0.83 -12.80 9.98
N ILE A 26 -0.84 -13.05 8.66
CA ILE A 26 -2.03 -12.82 7.82
C ILE A 26 -3.19 -13.72 8.26
N LYS A 27 -2.92 -14.99 8.58
CA LYS A 27 -3.95 -15.93 9.10
C LYS A 27 -4.55 -15.46 10.43
N GLU A 28 -3.72 -14.96 11.34
CA GLU A 28 -4.15 -14.50 12.68
C GLU A 28 -4.80 -13.11 12.65
N SER A 29 -4.56 -12.31 11.61
CA SER A 29 -5.08 -10.94 11.52
C SER A 29 -6.54 -10.92 11.05
N PRO A 30 -7.47 -10.30 11.80
CA PRO A 30 -8.87 -10.19 11.39
C PRO A 30 -9.11 -9.12 10.31
N VAL A 31 -8.20 -8.14 10.21
CA VAL A 31 -8.30 -7.01 9.28
C VAL A 31 -7.02 -6.93 8.44
N LEU A 32 -7.15 -6.73 7.12
CA LEU A 32 -6.04 -6.52 6.20
C LEU A 32 -6.21 -5.18 5.48
N CYS A 33 -5.21 -4.30 5.60
CA CYS A 33 -5.13 -3.08 4.81
C CYS A 33 -4.22 -3.31 3.59
N VAL A 34 -4.73 -3.13 2.37
CA VAL A 34 -4.03 -3.45 1.12
C VAL A 34 -4.02 -2.26 0.16
N PRO A 35 -2.87 -1.94 -0.48
CA PRO A 35 -2.80 -0.80 -1.39
C PRO A 35 -3.44 -1.12 -2.75
N LYS A 36 -4.16 -0.16 -3.32
CA LYS A 36 -4.61 -0.19 -4.73
C LYS A 36 -4.21 1.09 -5.46
N GLY A 37 -3.80 0.96 -6.71
CA GLY A 37 -3.28 2.07 -7.51
C GLY A 37 -4.33 2.78 -8.38
N ARG A 38 -5.50 2.16 -8.57
CA ARG A 38 -6.64 2.72 -9.31
C ARG A 38 -7.89 2.60 -8.45
N GLU A 39 -8.84 3.50 -8.63
CA GLU A 39 -10.07 3.55 -7.84
C GLU A 39 -10.97 2.34 -8.12
N GLU A 40 -11.15 1.99 -9.40
CA GLU A 40 -11.87 0.80 -9.87
C GLU A 40 -10.96 -0.44 -10.05
N GLY A 41 -9.71 -0.37 -9.58
CA GLY A 41 -8.75 -1.48 -9.67
C GLY A 41 -8.73 -2.37 -8.44
N SER A 42 -8.19 -3.58 -8.58
CA SER A 42 -7.91 -4.47 -7.45
C SER A 42 -6.50 -4.27 -6.91
N SER A 43 -6.30 -4.62 -5.64
CA SER A 43 -4.95 -4.66 -5.05
C SER A 43 -4.14 -5.86 -5.59
N LEU A 44 -3.00 -5.56 -6.23
CA LEU A 44 -2.05 -6.60 -6.64
C LEU A 44 -1.56 -7.41 -5.42
N ALA A 45 -1.24 -6.74 -4.30
CA ALA A 45 -0.80 -7.40 -3.08
C ALA A 45 -1.84 -8.39 -2.55
N LEU A 46 -3.12 -8.00 -2.53
CA LEU A 46 -4.22 -8.88 -2.14
C LEU A 46 -4.30 -10.11 -3.06
N SER A 47 -4.16 -9.91 -4.37
CA SER A 47 -4.24 -10.99 -5.36
C SER A 47 -3.11 -12.03 -5.26
N ILE A 48 -1.96 -11.64 -4.69
CA ILE A 48 -0.84 -12.54 -4.38
C ILE A 48 -1.16 -13.33 -3.12
N VAL A 49 -1.56 -12.63 -2.05
CA VAL A 49 -1.83 -13.24 -0.74
C VAL A 49 -2.96 -14.27 -0.80
N GLN A 50 -4.04 -13.99 -1.53
CA GLN A 50 -5.19 -14.89 -1.64
C GLN A 50 -4.85 -16.25 -2.29
N LYS A 51 -3.73 -16.35 -3.01
CA LYS A 51 -3.24 -17.62 -3.59
C LYS A 51 -2.55 -18.52 -2.56
N ALA A 52 -2.09 -17.96 -1.44
CA ALA A 52 -1.37 -18.69 -0.39
C ALA A 52 -2.18 -18.84 0.90
N VAL A 53 -3.16 -17.97 1.15
CA VAL A 53 -3.92 -17.92 2.40
C VAL A 53 -5.40 -17.65 2.12
N THR A 54 -6.30 -18.41 2.77
CA THR A 54 -7.74 -18.10 2.76
C THR A 54 -8.02 -16.80 3.53
N LEU A 55 -8.85 -15.95 2.92
CA LEU A 55 -9.22 -14.64 3.48
C LEU A 55 -10.67 -14.60 3.97
N GLU A 56 -11.33 -15.76 4.06
CA GLU A 56 -12.70 -15.89 4.54
C GLU A 56 -12.86 -15.29 5.94
N GLY A 57 -13.91 -14.48 6.13
CA GLY A 57 -14.24 -13.84 7.40
C GLY A 57 -13.28 -12.71 7.82
N LYS A 58 -12.33 -12.31 6.96
CA LYS A 58 -11.46 -11.15 7.21
C LYS A 58 -12.04 -9.88 6.62
N GLU A 59 -11.87 -8.78 7.33
CA GLU A 59 -12.19 -7.45 6.80
C GLU A 59 -11.04 -6.97 5.92
N ILE A 60 -11.35 -6.56 4.69
CA ILE A 60 -10.37 -6.03 3.73
C ILE A 60 -10.59 -4.53 3.56
N ILE A 61 -9.59 -3.75 3.94
CA ILE A 61 -9.56 -2.29 3.76
C ILE A 61 -8.65 -1.98 2.57
N GLU A 62 -9.23 -1.52 1.47
CA GLU A 62 -8.46 -1.09 0.31
C GLU A 62 -8.05 0.37 0.46
N ALA A 63 -6.74 0.61 0.56
CA ALA A 63 -6.17 1.95 0.61
C ALA A 63 -5.79 2.41 -0.81
N HIS A 64 -6.51 3.41 -1.33
CA HIS A 64 -6.24 3.98 -2.65
C HIS A 64 -5.02 4.91 -2.59
N PHE A 65 -3.97 4.54 -3.33
CA PHE A 65 -2.76 5.34 -3.49
C PHE A 65 -2.61 5.69 -4.97
N PRO A 66 -3.10 6.88 -5.40
CA PRO A 66 -3.01 7.27 -6.80
C PRO A 66 -1.53 7.35 -7.20
N MET A 67 -1.16 6.62 -8.25
CA MET A 67 0.21 6.64 -8.78
C MET A 67 0.51 8.00 -9.40
N ARG A 68 1.09 8.90 -8.60
CA ARG A 68 1.73 10.12 -9.09
C ARG A 68 3.24 9.89 -9.10
N LYS A 69 3.90 10.23 -10.21
CA LYS A 69 5.35 10.26 -10.26
C LYS A 69 5.84 11.46 -9.46
N THR A 70 6.26 11.24 -8.23
CA THR A 70 6.95 12.27 -7.44
C THR A 70 8.44 12.21 -7.76
N ARG A 71 8.84 12.82 -8.89
CA ARG A 71 10.16 13.48 -9.08
C ARG A 71 10.32 14.04 -10.49
N GLY A 72 10.34 15.36 -10.53
CA GLY A 72 11.37 16.12 -11.23
C GLY A 72 11.71 17.32 -10.35
N SER A 73 12.90 17.34 -9.75
CA SER A 73 13.59 18.62 -9.63
C SER A 73 13.56 19.24 -11.03
N GLN A 74 13.12 20.49 -11.13
CA GLN A 74 12.93 21.19 -12.40
C GLN A 74 14.13 21.00 -13.35
N GLU A 75 13.86 20.56 -14.57
CA GLU A 75 14.25 21.35 -15.74
C GLU A 75 12.99 21.49 -16.61
N GLN A 76 12.31 22.63 -16.46
CA GLN A 76 11.33 23.08 -17.43
C GLN A 76 12.05 24.01 -18.43
N PRO A 77 11.89 23.83 -19.75
CA PRO A 77 11.90 24.95 -20.67
C PRO A 77 10.44 25.37 -20.92
N GLY A 78 9.98 26.37 -20.17
CA GLY A 78 8.82 27.22 -20.53
C GLY A 78 7.44 26.75 -20.06
N GLY A 79 6.86 27.45 -19.08
CA GLY A 79 5.44 27.40 -18.75
C GLY A 79 5.13 27.71 -17.29
N THR A 80 5.04 28.99 -16.94
CA THR A 80 4.62 29.48 -15.62
C THR A 80 3.28 28.86 -15.19
N GLN A 81 3.24 28.23 -14.01
CA GLN A 81 2.12 28.31 -13.07
C GLN A 81 2.55 27.81 -11.69
N GLU A 82 2.07 28.52 -10.67
CA GLU A 82 2.62 28.65 -9.32
C GLU A 82 2.52 27.39 -8.46
N SER A 83 3.52 27.26 -7.59
CA SER A 83 3.68 26.22 -6.59
C SER A 83 2.69 26.40 -5.43
N GLU A 84 1.64 25.58 -5.35
CA GLU A 84 1.11 25.19 -4.05
C GLU A 84 2.05 24.13 -3.48
N LYS A 85 2.80 24.50 -2.43
CA LYS A 85 3.63 23.56 -1.68
C LYS A 85 2.69 22.52 -1.06
N ASP A 86 2.89 21.26 -1.43
CA ASP A 86 2.11 20.12 -0.94
C ASP A 86 2.15 20.11 0.60
N GLU A 87 0.99 20.37 1.23
CA GLU A 87 0.79 20.39 2.70
C GLU A 87 1.37 19.14 3.40
N LEU A 88 1.47 18.04 2.66
CA LEU A 88 1.97 16.75 3.11
C LEU A 88 3.48 16.75 3.45
N ASP A 89 4.28 17.59 2.79
CA ASP A 89 5.74 17.64 3.00
C ASP A 89 6.13 18.42 4.27
N THR A 90 5.30 19.37 4.69
CA THR A 90 5.54 20.19 5.88
C THR A 90 5.13 19.52 7.19
N LYS A 91 4.35 18.43 7.14
CA LYS A 91 3.68 17.86 8.31
C LYS A 91 4.55 16.95 9.19
N TRP A 92 5.76 16.59 8.74
CA TRP A 92 6.63 15.62 9.42
C TRP A 92 7.90 16.24 10.02
N ASN A 93 7.95 17.57 10.10
CA ASN A 93 9.12 18.34 10.55
C ASN A 93 9.00 18.91 11.98
N GLU A 94 8.20 18.29 12.85
CA GLU A 94 8.13 18.60 14.29
C GLU A 94 8.52 17.39 15.15
#